data_AF-A0A151C257-F1
#
_entry.id   AF-A0A151C257-F1
#
_cell.length_a   1.000
_cell.length_b   1.000
_cell.length_c   1.000
_cell.angle_alpha   90.00
_cell.angle_beta   90.00
_cell.angle_gamma   90.00
#
_symmetry.space_group_name_H-M   'P 1'
#
loop_
_entity.id
_entity.type
_entity.pdbx_description
1 polymer ?
#
loop_
_entity_poly.entity_id
_entity_poly.type
_entity_poly.pdbx_seq_one_letter_code
_entity_poly.pdbx_strand_id
1 'polypeptide(L)'
;MSDPGTTPTPEPLPTAPTLETSPGAVGAPPKSIRQAVALMYAGAALSALNLLFAIFSKSRIHDSFVKANAKQAAEYAKDPSKAKPLSTSALDAAISQAWVVSMVSGAITVALWIILAQTNKKGNGVARIVATVLTVLNVLLTIASLLGGFSPITFAASIVMVLIALATTYLLWRPESSDYYGAVKASKL
;
A
#
# COMPACT_ATOMS: atom_id res chain seq x y z
N MET A 1 56.92 42.40 -55.54
CA MET A 1 56.22 42.87 -54.32
C MET A 1 55.15 41.83 -54.02
N SER A 2 55.42 40.96 -53.05
CA SER A 2 54.52 39.86 -52.67
C SER A 2 53.61 40.36 -51.54
N ASP A 3 52.31 40.24 -51.74
CA ASP A 3 51.27 40.61 -50.78
C ASP A 3 51.31 39.63 -49.59
N PRO A 4 51.46 40.09 -48.33
CA PRO A 4 51.52 39.20 -47.18
C PRO A 4 50.12 38.65 -46.88
N GLY A 5 50.00 37.32 -46.86
CA GLY A 5 48.74 36.61 -46.68
C GLY A 5 47.94 37.06 -45.45
N THR A 6 46.69 37.40 -45.68
CA THR A 6 45.70 37.61 -44.64
C THR A 6 45.20 36.26 -44.15
N THR A 7 45.60 35.88 -42.94
CA THR A 7 45.05 34.72 -42.24
C THR A 7 43.56 34.97 -41.96
N PRO A 8 42.62 34.10 -42.38
CA PRO A 8 41.22 34.28 -42.07
C PRO A 8 40.99 34.15 -40.56
N THR A 9 40.36 35.17 -39.97
CA THR A 9 39.96 35.20 -38.57
C THR A 9 39.01 34.02 -38.28
N PRO A 10 39.25 33.18 -37.25
CA PRO A 10 38.32 32.11 -36.90
C PRO A 10 36.95 32.68 -36.56
N GLU A 11 35.89 32.18 -37.19
CA GLU A 11 34.53 32.54 -36.81
C GLU A 11 34.28 32.18 -35.33
N PRO A 12 33.66 33.08 -34.55
CA PRO A 12 33.28 32.77 -33.19
C PRO A 12 32.27 31.61 -33.19
N LEU A 13 32.57 30.56 -32.43
CA LEU A 13 31.70 29.39 -32.33
C LEU A 13 30.28 29.81 -31.91
N PRO A 14 29.24 29.16 -32.46
CA PRO A 14 27.87 29.38 -32.03
C PRO A 14 27.77 29.18 -30.52
N THR A 15 27.23 30.17 -29.81
CA THR A 15 26.95 30.04 -28.38
C THR A 15 26.03 28.85 -28.18
N ALA A 16 26.49 27.82 -27.48
CA ALA A 16 25.67 26.66 -27.17
C ALA A 16 24.36 27.13 -26.51
N PRO A 17 23.20 26.54 -26.84
CA PRO A 17 21.96 26.86 -26.16
C PRO A 17 22.20 26.68 -24.67
N THR A 18 22.15 27.76 -23.91
CA THR A 18 22.00 27.68 -22.47
C THR A 18 20.70 26.95 -22.24
N LEU A 19 20.78 25.65 -21.92
CA LEU A 19 19.68 24.96 -21.27
C LEU A 19 19.49 25.71 -19.97
N GLU A 20 18.61 26.71 -19.97
CA GLU A 20 18.11 27.31 -18.76
C GLU A 20 17.38 26.19 -18.02
N THR A 21 18.13 25.46 -17.19
CA THR A 21 17.55 24.75 -16.06
C THR A 21 17.10 25.83 -15.08
N SER A 22 16.04 26.56 -15.45
CA SER A 22 15.21 27.22 -14.47
C SER A 22 14.84 26.12 -13.47
N PRO A 23 15.13 26.26 -12.17
CA PRO A 23 14.67 25.33 -11.15
C PRO A 23 13.14 25.42 -11.13
N GLY A 24 12.52 24.70 -12.06
CA GLY A 24 11.14 24.90 -12.47
C GLY A 24 10.25 24.59 -11.28
N ALA A 25 9.37 25.55 -10.95
CA ALA A 25 8.31 25.35 -9.98
C ALA A 25 7.73 23.95 -10.14
N VAL A 26 7.81 23.14 -9.08
CA VAL A 26 7.31 21.77 -9.08
C VAL A 26 5.86 21.80 -9.58
N GLY A 27 5.63 21.26 -10.78
CA GLY A 27 4.32 21.22 -11.39
C GLY A 27 3.32 20.42 -10.56
N ALA A 28 2.03 20.53 -10.90
CA ALA A 28 1.00 19.70 -10.26
C ALA A 28 1.30 18.19 -10.43
N PRO A 29 0.90 17.32 -9.49
CA PRO A 29 1.15 15.88 -9.59
C PRO A 29 0.63 15.30 -10.92
N PRO A 30 1.42 14.44 -11.60
CA PRO A 30 1.02 13.80 -12.84
C PRO A 30 -0.23 12.94 -12.68
N LYS A 31 -0.89 12.60 -13.80
CA LYS A 31 -2.12 11.79 -13.80
C LYS A 31 -1.92 10.45 -13.08
N SER A 32 -0.78 9.79 -13.27
CA SER A 32 -0.41 8.54 -12.61
C SER A 32 -0.48 8.64 -11.08
N ILE A 33 0.14 9.68 -10.49
CA ILE A 33 0.10 9.91 -9.04
C ILE A 33 -1.32 10.23 -8.58
N ARG A 34 -2.07 11.07 -9.32
CA ARG A 34 -3.46 11.39 -8.95
C ARG A 34 -4.36 10.14 -8.95
N GLN A 35 -4.19 9.24 -9.92
CA GLN A 35 -4.90 7.97 -9.97
C GLN A 35 -4.48 7.04 -8.84
N ALA A 36 -3.17 6.92 -8.56
CA ALA A 36 -2.67 6.14 -7.43
C ALA A 36 -3.26 6.65 -6.10
N VAL A 37 -3.29 7.97 -5.90
CA VAL A 37 -3.89 8.61 -4.72
C VAL A 37 -5.38 8.31 -4.62
N ALA A 38 -6.12 8.33 -5.74
CA ALA A 38 -7.53 7.96 -5.76
C ALA A 38 -7.74 6.49 -5.36
N LEU A 39 -6.91 5.58 -5.88
CA LEU A 39 -6.93 4.17 -5.48
C LEU A 39 -6.55 3.98 -4.00
N MET A 40 -5.63 4.78 -3.47
CA MET A 40 -5.31 4.74 -2.05
C MET A 40 -6.49 5.15 -1.17
N TYR A 41 -7.25 6.18 -1.57
CA TYR A 41 -8.49 6.53 -0.89
C TYR A 41 -9.58 5.47 -1.05
N ALA A 42 -9.66 4.81 -2.20
CA ALA A 42 -10.56 3.66 -2.39
C ALA A 42 -10.19 2.50 -1.46
N GLY A 43 -8.90 2.19 -1.33
CA GLY A 43 -8.39 1.20 -0.38
C GLY A 43 -8.68 1.58 1.07
N ALA A 44 -8.53 2.86 1.44
CA ALA A 44 -8.91 3.36 2.76
C ALA A 44 -10.41 3.20 3.03
N ALA A 45 -11.26 3.58 2.08
CA ALA A 45 -12.72 3.46 2.20
C ALA A 45 -13.17 2.01 2.35
N LEU A 46 -12.62 1.10 1.53
CA LEU A 46 -12.91 -0.32 1.62
C LEU A 46 -12.44 -0.91 2.96
N SER A 47 -11.25 -0.52 3.43
CA SER A 47 -10.73 -0.94 4.74
C SER A 47 -11.60 -0.44 5.88
N ALA A 48 -12.06 0.81 5.82
CA ALA A 48 -12.95 1.40 6.82
C ALA A 48 -14.31 0.71 6.84
N LEU A 49 -14.87 0.42 5.67
CA LEU A 49 -16.12 -0.32 5.54
C LEU A 49 -16.01 -1.72 6.15
N ASN A 50 -14.92 -2.43 5.87
CA ASN A 50 -14.64 -3.75 6.46
C ASN A 50 -14.50 -3.66 7.99
N LEU A 51 -13.80 -2.64 8.50
CA LEU A 51 -13.68 -2.40 9.94
C LEU A 51 -15.05 -2.14 10.59
N LEU A 52 -15.90 -1.31 9.96
CA LEU A 52 -17.25 -1.07 10.44
C LEU A 52 -18.09 -2.36 10.44
N PHE A 53 -18.03 -3.15 9.36
CA PHE A 53 -18.71 -4.44 9.31
C PHE A 53 -18.23 -5.39 10.41
N ALA A 54 -16.93 -5.43 10.69
CA ALA A 54 -16.37 -6.22 11.78
C ALA A 54 -16.95 -5.76 13.13
N ILE A 55 -16.94 -4.45 13.42
CA ILE A 55 -17.51 -3.85 14.64
C ILE A 55 -18.97 -4.28 14.83
N PHE A 56 -19.81 -4.14 13.82
CA PHE A 56 -21.23 -4.52 13.89
C PHE A 56 -21.47 -6.03 13.90
N SER A 57 -20.45 -6.84 13.57
CA SER A 57 -20.53 -8.30 13.55
C SER A 57 -19.90 -8.96 14.77
N LYS A 58 -19.58 -8.19 15.84
CA LYS A 58 -18.90 -8.69 17.04
C LYS A 58 -19.49 -10.00 17.58
N SER A 59 -20.81 -10.06 17.76
CA SER A 59 -21.49 -11.23 18.30
C SER A 59 -21.35 -12.45 17.38
N ARG A 60 -21.48 -12.26 16.06
CA ARG A 60 -21.29 -13.35 15.08
C ARG A 60 -19.86 -13.88 15.07
N ILE A 61 -18.88 -12.99 15.23
CA ILE A 61 -17.47 -13.36 15.33
C ILE A 61 -17.26 -14.16 16.61
N HIS A 62 -17.73 -13.68 17.76
CA HIS A 62 -17.68 -14.39 19.04
C HIS A 62 -18.27 -15.80 18.94
N ASP A 63 -19.49 -15.94 18.41
CA ASP A 63 -20.14 -17.24 18.24
C ASP A 63 -19.36 -18.19 17.33
N SER A 64 -18.65 -17.65 16.34
CA SER A 64 -17.80 -18.43 15.45
C SER A 64 -16.58 -18.99 16.18
N PHE A 65 -15.97 -18.22 17.09
CA PHE A 65 -14.88 -18.70 17.95
C PHE A 65 -15.37 -19.78 18.92
N VAL A 66 -16.53 -19.57 19.57
CA VAL A 66 -17.14 -20.57 20.46
C VAL A 66 -17.42 -21.87 19.71
N LYS A 67 -18.03 -21.79 18.52
CA LYS A 67 -18.30 -22.96 17.67
C LYS A 67 -17.02 -23.66 17.22
N ALA A 68 -15.97 -22.91 16.87
CA ALA A 68 -14.68 -23.47 16.50
C ALA A 68 -14.03 -24.23 17.68
N ASN A 69 -14.04 -23.65 18.88
CA ASN A 69 -13.51 -24.31 20.07
C ASN A 69 -14.32 -25.57 20.45
N ALA A 70 -15.65 -25.53 20.29
CA ALA A 70 -16.51 -26.69 20.51
C ALA A 70 -16.22 -27.83 19.51
N LYS A 71 -16.00 -27.51 18.23
CA LYS A 71 -15.55 -28.50 17.23
C LYS A 71 -14.21 -29.11 17.62
N GLN A 72 -13.26 -28.29 18.04
CA GLN A 72 -11.96 -28.76 18.49
C GLN A 72 -12.06 -29.66 19.73
N ALA A 73 -12.96 -29.34 20.67
CA ALA A 73 -13.23 -30.19 21.83
C ALA A 73 -13.80 -31.56 21.43
N ALA A 74 -14.72 -31.59 20.45
CA ALA A 74 -15.28 -32.83 19.93
C ALA A 74 -14.22 -33.70 19.23
N GLU A 75 -13.27 -33.10 18.50
CA GLU A 75 -12.16 -33.83 17.86
C GLU A 75 -11.15 -34.35 18.89
N TYR A 76 -10.78 -33.54 19.88
CA TYR A 76 -9.90 -33.96 20.98
C TYR A 76 -10.48 -35.10 21.82
N ALA A 77 -11.80 -35.11 22.02
CA ALA A 77 -12.49 -36.19 22.73
C ALA A 77 -12.42 -37.53 21.97
N LYS A 78 -12.33 -37.50 20.62
CA LYS A 78 -12.15 -38.71 19.79
C LYS A 78 -10.69 -39.15 19.70
N ASP A 79 -9.78 -38.18 19.61
CA ASP A 79 -8.35 -38.40 19.42
C ASP A 79 -7.53 -37.41 20.27
N PRO A 80 -7.02 -37.84 21.44
CA PRO A 80 -6.23 -36.99 22.33
C PRO A 80 -4.88 -36.54 21.75
N SER A 81 -4.45 -37.06 20.59
CA SER A 81 -3.27 -36.55 19.88
C SER A 81 -3.53 -35.22 19.16
N LYS A 82 -4.80 -34.82 19.01
CA LYS A 82 -5.19 -33.54 18.39
C LYS A 82 -5.01 -32.37 19.35
N ALA A 83 -5.14 -31.16 18.80
CA ALA A 83 -5.00 -29.93 19.58
C ALA A 83 -6.09 -29.83 20.66
N LYS A 84 -5.66 -29.68 21.92
CA LYS A 84 -6.56 -29.52 23.07
C LYS A 84 -7.41 -28.24 22.96
N PRO A 85 -8.72 -28.27 23.25
CA PRO A 85 -9.55 -27.07 23.25
C PRO A 85 -9.11 -26.09 24.35
N LEU A 86 -9.42 -24.81 24.15
CA LEU A 86 -9.23 -23.78 25.15
C LEU A 86 -10.25 -23.96 26.30
N SER A 87 -9.82 -23.66 27.53
CA SER A 87 -10.75 -23.45 28.65
C SER A 87 -11.65 -22.25 28.36
N THR A 88 -12.77 -22.13 29.07
CA THR A 88 -13.70 -21.00 28.91
C THR A 88 -13.00 -19.66 29.14
N SER A 89 -12.25 -19.52 30.24
CA SER A 89 -11.50 -18.30 30.55
C SER A 89 -10.41 -17.98 29.51
N ALA A 90 -9.70 -18.98 29.01
CA ALA A 90 -8.69 -18.78 27.96
C ALA A 90 -9.33 -18.41 26.62
N LEU A 91 -10.49 -18.99 26.30
CA LEU A 91 -11.27 -18.67 25.10
C LEU A 91 -11.77 -17.22 25.15
N ASP A 92 -12.37 -16.79 26.25
CA ASP A 92 -12.87 -15.42 26.42
C ASP A 92 -11.73 -14.40 26.30
N ALA A 93 -10.59 -14.68 26.94
CA ALA A 93 -9.38 -13.87 26.82
C ALA A 93 -8.87 -13.81 25.37
N ALA A 94 -8.82 -14.96 24.67
CA ALA A 94 -8.39 -15.03 23.29
C ALA A 94 -9.34 -14.26 22.35
N ILE A 95 -10.66 -14.36 22.54
CA ILE A 95 -11.65 -13.62 21.75
C ILE A 95 -11.51 -12.11 21.99
N SER A 96 -11.40 -11.69 23.25
CA SER A 96 -11.19 -10.28 23.61
C SER A 96 -9.91 -9.72 22.99
N GLN A 97 -8.81 -10.47 23.10
CA GLN A 97 -7.52 -10.09 22.51
C GLN A 97 -7.59 -10.02 20.99
N ALA A 98 -8.16 -11.04 20.34
CA ALA A 98 -8.33 -11.08 18.89
C ALA A 98 -9.19 -9.90 18.40
N TRP A 99 -10.22 -9.53 19.15
CA TRP A 99 -11.05 -8.37 18.87
C TRP A 99 -10.24 -7.07 18.92
N VAL A 100 -9.52 -6.81 20.01
CA VAL A 100 -8.72 -5.59 20.18
C VAL A 100 -7.66 -5.49 19.08
N VAL A 101 -6.92 -6.57 18.83
CA VAL A 101 -5.91 -6.62 17.77
C VAL A 101 -6.55 -6.31 16.41
N SER A 102 -7.69 -6.92 16.09
CA SER A 102 -8.39 -6.67 14.82
C SER A 102 -8.81 -5.21 14.66
N MET A 103 -9.32 -4.57 15.72
CA MET A 103 -9.73 -3.15 15.67
C MET A 103 -8.54 -2.22 15.47
N VAL A 104 -7.46 -2.45 16.22
CA VAL A 104 -6.23 -1.64 16.12
C VAL A 104 -5.58 -1.82 14.74
N SER A 105 -5.42 -3.06 14.27
CA SER A 105 -4.87 -3.34 12.95
C SER A 105 -5.72 -2.77 11.82
N GLY A 106 -7.05 -2.84 11.92
CA GLY A 106 -7.96 -2.24 10.95
C GLY A 106 -7.82 -0.72 10.89
N ALA A 107 -7.79 -0.05 12.04
CA ALA A 107 -7.60 1.40 12.12
C ALA A 107 -6.23 1.84 11.56
N ILE A 108 -5.16 1.12 11.92
CA ILE A 108 -3.81 1.36 11.37
C ILE A 108 -3.82 1.20 9.85
N THR A 109 -4.49 0.18 9.32
CA THR A 109 -4.56 -0.05 7.87
C THR A 109 -5.22 1.12 7.15
N VAL A 110 -6.35 1.63 7.67
CA VAL A 110 -7.03 2.81 7.11
C VAL A 110 -6.10 4.04 7.15
N ALA A 111 -5.46 4.27 8.30
CA ALA A 111 -4.54 5.39 8.46
C ALA A 111 -3.35 5.30 7.50
N LEU A 112 -2.77 4.12 7.31
CA LEU A 112 -1.67 3.89 6.38
C LEU A 112 -2.05 4.25 4.94
N TRP A 113 -3.22 3.83 4.46
CA TRP A 113 -3.70 4.23 3.13
C TRP A 113 -3.79 5.75 2.98
N ILE A 114 -4.36 6.45 3.97
CA ILE A 114 -4.53 7.90 3.93
C ILE A 114 -3.18 8.62 3.98
N ILE A 115 -2.29 8.20 4.88
CA ILE A 115 -0.95 8.78 5.02
C ILE A 115 -0.14 8.57 3.72
N LEU A 116 -0.18 7.38 3.13
CA LEU A 116 0.47 7.11 1.87
C LEU A 116 -0.13 7.93 0.72
N ALA A 117 -1.45 8.09 0.67
CA ALA A 117 -2.10 8.94 -0.32
C ALA A 117 -1.58 10.39 -0.24
N GLN A 118 -1.57 10.96 0.97
CA GLN A 118 -1.15 12.34 1.18
C GLN A 118 0.36 12.52 0.93
N THR A 119 1.19 11.59 1.36
CA THR A 119 2.65 11.68 1.18
C THR A 119 3.10 11.45 -0.25
N ASN A 120 2.46 10.52 -0.98
CA ASN A 120 2.71 10.33 -2.41
C ASN A 120 2.23 11.54 -3.22
N LYS A 121 1.06 12.11 -2.90
CA LYS A 121 0.57 13.35 -3.52
C LYS A 121 1.55 14.52 -3.36
N LYS A 122 2.27 14.57 -2.24
CA LYS A 122 3.30 15.59 -1.95
C LYS A 122 4.66 15.31 -2.61
N GLY A 123 4.79 14.23 -3.38
CA GLY A 123 6.04 13.88 -4.06
C GLY A 123 7.14 13.36 -3.14
N ASN A 124 6.81 12.74 -2.01
CA ASN A 124 7.81 12.05 -1.20
C ASN A 124 8.14 10.68 -1.82
N GLY A 125 9.32 10.54 -2.42
CA GLY A 125 9.78 9.28 -3.03
C GLY A 125 9.98 8.11 -2.05
N VAL A 126 10.08 8.34 -0.73
CA VAL A 126 10.10 7.26 0.27
C VAL A 126 8.72 6.60 0.37
N ALA A 127 7.64 7.36 0.15
CA ALA A 127 6.28 6.86 0.26
C ALA A 127 5.97 5.77 -0.79
N ARG A 128 6.55 5.84 -2.00
CA ARG A 128 6.40 4.76 -3.00
C ARG A 128 7.14 3.48 -2.61
N ILE A 129 8.28 3.58 -1.92
CA ILE A 129 9.03 2.41 -1.45
C ILE A 129 8.23 1.70 -0.34
N VAL A 130 7.74 2.47 0.63
CA VAL A 130 6.87 1.94 1.70
C VAL A 130 5.61 1.29 1.09
N ALA A 131 4.97 1.94 0.12
CA ALA A 131 3.82 1.36 -0.58
C ALA A 131 4.16 0.02 -1.27
N THR A 132 5.31 -0.09 -1.94
CA THR A 132 5.74 -1.35 -2.56
C THR A 132 5.93 -2.46 -1.51
N VAL A 133 6.62 -2.17 -0.40
CA VAL A 133 6.86 -3.16 0.67
C VAL A 133 5.53 -3.63 1.25
N LEU A 134 4.61 -2.71 1.52
CA LEU A 134 3.28 -3.05 2.04
C LEU A 134 2.45 -3.84 1.03
N THR A 135 2.55 -3.54 -0.27
CA THR A 135 1.88 -4.31 -1.32
C THR A 135 2.40 -5.74 -1.37
N VAL A 136 3.71 -5.94 -1.33
CA VAL A 136 4.30 -7.29 -1.29
C VAL A 136 3.84 -8.04 -0.05
N LEU A 137 3.91 -7.41 1.12
CA LEU A 137 3.44 -7.99 2.37
C LEU A 137 1.94 -8.36 2.28
N ASN A 138 1.11 -7.47 1.75
CA ASN A 138 -0.32 -7.70 1.57
C ASN A 138 -0.60 -8.91 0.67
N VAL A 139 0.13 -9.05 -0.44
CA VAL A 139 0.00 -10.21 -1.33
C VAL A 139 0.39 -11.50 -0.60
N LEU A 140 1.53 -11.53 0.09
CA LEU A 140 1.98 -12.72 0.82
C LEU A 140 1.01 -13.13 1.93
N LEU A 141 0.52 -12.15 2.72
CA LEU A 141 -0.46 -12.40 3.77
C LEU A 141 -1.80 -12.88 3.20
N THR A 142 -2.22 -12.33 2.05
CA THR A 142 -3.44 -12.78 1.37
C THR A 142 -3.30 -14.23 0.91
N ILE A 143 -2.17 -14.60 0.30
CA ILE A 143 -1.89 -15.99 -0.12
C ILE A 143 -1.87 -16.93 1.09
N ALA A 144 -1.18 -16.56 2.17
CA ALA A 144 -1.15 -17.37 3.39
C ALA A 144 -2.56 -17.59 3.97
N SER A 145 -3.39 -16.54 3.96
CA SER A 145 -4.77 -16.62 4.47
C SER A 145 -5.67 -17.46 3.58
N LEU A 146 -5.45 -17.45 2.26
CA LEU A 146 -6.19 -18.25 1.29
C LEU A 146 -6.04 -19.76 1.54
N LEU A 147 -4.87 -20.19 2.02
CA LEU A 147 -4.62 -21.59 2.38
C LEU A 147 -5.44 -22.04 3.60
N GLY A 148 -5.89 -21.10 4.45
CA GLY A 148 -6.75 -21.37 5.61
C GLY A 148 -8.24 -21.52 5.29
N GLY A 149 -8.63 -21.28 4.04
CA GLY A 149 -10.02 -21.34 3.57
C GLY A 149 -10.78 -20.03 3.79
N PHE A 150 -11.43 -19.54 2.73
CA PHE A 150 -12.30 -18.36 2.77
C PHE A 150 -13.72 -18.66 2.32
N SER A 151 -14.66 -17.85 2.80
CA SER A 151 -15.94 -17.72 2.10
C SER A 151 -15.72 -17.09 0.72
N PRO A 152 -16.52 -17.42 -0.31
CA PRO A 152 -16.38 -16.82 -1.64
C PRO A 152 -16.41 -15.28 -1.64
N ILE A 153 -17.20 -14.68 -0.73
CA ILE A 153 -17.29 -13.23 -0.57
C ILE A 153 -15.99 -12.65 -0.02
N THR A 154 -15.43 -13.26 1.03
CA THR A 154 -14.14 -12.84 1.60
C THR A 154 -13.02 -12.98 0.58
N PHE A 155 -13.01 -14.09 -0.17
CA PHE A 155 -12.07 -14.31 -1.27
C PHE A 155 -12.13 -13.16 -2.30
N ALA A 156 -13.33 -12.85 -2.81
CA ALA A 156 -13.49 -11.80 -3.82
C ALA A 156 -13.03 -10.43 -3.30
N ALA A 157 -13.39 -10.08 -2.06
CA ALA A 157 -12.95 -8.84 -1.43
C ALA A 157 -11.42 -8.77 -1.28
N SER A 158 -10.77 -9.87 -0.89
CA SER A 158 -9.32 -9.96 -0.80
C SER A 158 -8.63 -9.76 -2.16
N ILE A 159 -9.16 -10.37 -3.23
CA ILE A 159 -8.63 -10.20 -4.59
C ILE A 159 -8.77 -8.74 -5.04
N VAL A 160 -9.93 -8.11 -4.85
CA VAL A 160 -10.13 -6.70 -5.18
C VAL A 160 -9.13 -5.81 -4.44
N MET A 161 -8.90 -6.07 -3.15
CA MET A 161 -7.96 -5.31 -2.35
C MET A 161 -6.50 -5.46 -2.85
N VAL A 162 -6.10 -6.68 -3.21
CA VAL A 162 -4.78 -6.95 -3.82
C VAL A 162 -4.63 -6.21 -5.15
N LEU A 163 -5.65 -6.23 -6.01
CA LEU A 163 -5.61 -5.52 -7.29
C LEU A 163 -5.47 -4.01 -7.12
N ILE A 164 -6.16 -3.42 -6.14
CA ILE A 164 -6.01 -2.00 -5.78
C ILE A 164 -4.57 -1.70 -5.37
N ALA A 165 -3.97 -2.52 -4.51
CA ALA A 165 -2.59 -2.33 -4.04
C ALA A 165 -1.56 -2.46 -5.18
N LEU A 166 -1.73 -3.46 -6.04
CA LEU A 166 -0.87 -3.68 -7.21
C LEU A 166 -0.98 -2.53 -8.22
N ALA A 167 -2.22 -2.13 -8.59
CA ALA A 167 -2.45 -1.03 -9.52
C ALA A 167 -1.91 0.29 -8.97
N THR A 168 -2.12 0.57 -7.69
CA THR A 168 -1.52 1.72 -7.00
C THR A 168 -0.01 1.71 -7.14
N THR A 169 0.63 0.61 -6.76
CA THR A 169 2.10 0.47 -6.80
C THR A 169 2.64 0.67 -8.21
N TYR A 170 2.03 0.01 -9.20
CA TYR A 170 2.38 0.18 -10.61
C TYR A 170 2.36 1.66 -11.04
N LEU A 171 1.30 2.39 -10.69
CA LEU A 171 1.17 3.82 -11.02
C LEU A 171 2.23 4.71 -10.35
N LEU A 172 2.67 4.38 -9.14
CA LEU A 172 3.74 5.14 -8.45
C LEU A 172 5.12 4.95 -9.10
N TRP A 173 5.32 3.88 -9.86
CA TRP A 173 6.59 3.57 -10.54
C TRP A 173 6.59 3.93 -12.03
N ARG A 174 5.51 4.50 -12.55
CA ARG A 174 5.45 5.09 -13.88
C ARG A 174 6.58 6.14 -14.08
N PRO A 175 7.14 6.27 -15.30
CA PRO A 175 8.19 7.25 -15.58
C PRO A 175 7.81 8.67 -15.12
N GLU A 176 6.58 9.10 -15.42
CA GLU A 176 6.08 10.43 -15.08
C GLU A 176 6.03 10.65 -13.55
N SER A 177 5.73 9.59 -12.79
CA SER A 177 5.77 9.63 -11.32
C SER A 177 7.20 9.76 -10.82
N SER A 178 8.14 9.02 -11.41
CA SER A 178 9.57 9.06 -11.04
C SER A 178 10.18 10.44 -11.29
N ASP A 179 9.86 11.06 -12.43
CA ASP A 179 10.29 12.41 -12.77
C ASP A 179 9.74 13.43 -11.77
N TYR A 180 8.46 13.30 -11.40
CA TYR A 180 7.84 14.16 -10.39
C TYR A 180 8.52 14.03 -9.01
N TYR A 181 8.78 12.80 -8.55
CA TYR A 181 9.52 12.60 -7.30
C TYR A 181 10.94 13.19 -7.37
N GLY A 182 11.61 13.07 -8.52
CA GLY A 182 12.93 13.66 -8.77
C GLY A 182 12.91 15.18 -8.71
N ALA A 183 11.94 15.81 -9.39
CA ALA A 183 11.76 17.27 -9.39
C ALA A 183 11.47 17.81 -7.98
N VAL A 184 10.59 17.15 -7.22
CA VAL A 184 10.29 17.53 -5.81
C VAL A 184 11.50 17.37 -4.90
N LYS A 185 12.33 16.35 -5.15
CA LYS A 185 13.57 16.15 -4.38
C LYS A 185 14.58 17.25 -4.71
N ALA A 186 14.74 17.59 -5.99
CA ALA A 186 15.66 18.62 -6.46
C ALA A 186 15.27 20.02 -5.95
N SER A 187 13.98 20.33 -5.83
CA SER A 187 13.51 21.63 -5.31
C SER A 187 13.73 21.84 -3.81
N LYS A 188 14.25 20.85 -3.09
CA LYS A 188 14.53 20.91 -1.64
C LYS A 188 16.03 20.94 -1.33
N LEU A 189 16.86 20.85 -2.36
CA LEU A 189 18.32 20.99 -2.29
C LEU A 189 18.69 22.44 -2.59
#